data_AF-A0A0M3IVB6-F1
#
_entry.id   AF-A0A0M3IVB6-F1
#
_cell.length_a   1.000
_cell.length_b   1.000
_cell.length_c   1.000
_cell.angle_alpha   90.00
_cell.angle_beta   90.00
_cell.angle_gamma   90.00
#
_symmetry.space_group_name_H-M   'P 1'
#
loop_
_entity.id
_entity.type
_entity.pdbx_description
1 polymer ?
#
loop_
_entity_poly.entity_id
_entity_poly.type
_entity_poly.pdbx_seq_one_letter_code
_entity_poly.pdbx_strand_id
1 'polypeptide(L)'
;MPSAMENPEINQCHSYGCVFDVYAIRTNAPACYYPVRSGYIQMATNGSTITLQKLPTVRSPYGDNISPIYFSTEMIEGTTLNVRIGLDGRYEPRLLLPRGSFNTGESFIIEQSNVTGVFSFKVIRQSTGKTIWDTSIGGLMFADQYIQIAAFIGSSFVYGVGENVQQRLSVSETINH
;
A
#
# COMPACT_ATOMS: atom_id res chain seq x y z
N MET A 1 -41.31 -15.11 15.10
CA MET A 1 -39.96 -14.80 15.61
C MET A 1 -39.40 -13.72 14.69
N PRO A 2 -39.20 -12.47 15.14
CA PRO A 2 -38.64 -11.45 14.26
C PRO A 2 -37.17 -11.78 14.02
N SER A 3 -36.80 -11.91 12.75
CA SER A 3 -35.42 -12.01 12.29
C SER A 3 -34.60 -10.86 12.86
N ALA A 4 -33.44 -11.16 13.44
CA ALA A 4 -32.48 -10.14 13.86
C ALA A 4 -32.26 -9.17 12.69
N MET A 5 -32.63 -7.90 12.88
CA MET A 5 -32.28 -6.84 11.94
C MET A 5 -30.76 -6.66 12.02
N GLU A 6 -30.02 -7.36 11.15
CA GLU A 6 -28.58 -7.14 11.00
C GLU A 6 -28.35 -5.69 10.55
N ASN A 7 -27.43 -5.00 11.23
CA ASN A 7 -27.10 -3.60 10.97
C ASN A 7 -26.66 -3.44 9.49
N PRO A 8 -27.29 -2.55 8.70
CA PRO A 8 -26.92 -2.27 7.31
C PRO A 8 -25.43 -1.99 7.10
N GLU A 9 -24.74 -1.38 8.06
CA GLU A 9 -23.30 -1.09 8.00
C GLU A 9 -22.44 -2.36 8.02
N ILE A 10 -22.85 -3.37 8.81
CA ILE A 10 -22.16 -4.67 8.89
C ILE A 10 -22.31 -5.40 7.55
N ASN A 11 -23.54 -5.42 7.02
CA ASN A 11 -23.83 -6.06 5.74
C ASN A 11 -23.08 -5.38 4.60
N GLN A 12 -22.98 -4.06 4.62
CA GLN A 12 -22.18 -3.32 3.65
C GLN A 12 -20.70 -3.67 3.76
N CYS A 13 -20.12 -3.73 4.96
CA CYS A 13 -18.74 -4.14 5.17
C CYS A 13 -18.44 -5.54 4.57
N HIS A 14 -19.27 -6.52 4.92
CA HIS A 14 -19.13 -7.88 4.41
C HIS A 14 -19.37 -7.99 2.90
N SER A 15 -20.23 -7.15 2.33
CA SER A 15 -20.46 -7.11 0.88
C SER A 15 -19.21 -6.76 0.06
N TYR A 16 -18.26 -6.05 0.68
CA TYR A 16 -16.95 -5.75 0.10
C TYR A 16 -15.88 -6.80 0.41
N GLY A 17 -16.20 -7.86 1.17
CA GLY A 17 -15.23 -8.85 1.63
C GLY A 17 -14.31 -8.32 2.74
N CYS A 18 -14.68 -7.21 3.37
CA CYS A 18 -13.97 -6.64 4.52
C CYS A 18 -14.31 -7.38 5.82
N VAL A 19 -13.53 -7.11 6.87
CA VAL A 19 -13.76 -7.60 8.23
C VAL A 19 -14.43 -6.50 9.04
N PHE A 20 -15.52 -6.83 9.72
CA PHE A 20 -16.20 -5.93 10.67
C PHE A 20 -15.83 -6.29 12.11
N ASP A 21 -15.28 -5.34 12.86
CA ASP A 21 -14.95 -5.47 14.28
C ASP A 21 -15.88 -4.59 15.13
N VAL A 22 -16.80 -5.26 15.85
CA VAL A 22 -17.76 -4.62 16.75
C VAL A 22 -17.10 -3.93 17.94
N TYR A 23 -15.90 -4.34 18.35
CA TYR A 23 -15.18 -3.72 19.46
C TYR A 23 -14.51 -2.42 19.04
N ALA A 24 -14.10 -2.32 17.77
CA ALA A 24 -13.50 -1.10 17.22
C ALA A 24 -14.48 0.09 17.17
N ILE A 25 -15.81 -0.16 17.17
CA ILE A 25 -16.85 0.89 17.23
C ILE A 25 -16.67 1.82 18.44
N ARG A 26 -16.14 1.31 19.56
CA ARG A 26 -15.91 2.09 20.79
C ARG A 26 -14.51 2.71 20.87
N THR A 27 -13.76 2.68 19.78
CA THR A 27 -12.41 3.22 19.69
C THR A 27 -12.32 4.20 18.51
N ASN A 28 -11.14 4.79 18.29
CA ASN A 28 -10.88 5.59 17.08
C ASN A 28 -10.42 4.72 15.88
N ALA A 29 -10.38 3.39 16.02
CA ALA A 29 -9.99 2.49 14.94
C ALA A 29 -11.17 2.24 13.97
N PRO A 30 -10.91 1.99 12.68
CA PRO A 30 -11.96 1.64 11.72
C PRO A 30 -12.68 0.34 12.12
N ALA A 31 -14.02 0.40 12.24
CA ALA A 31 -14.83 -0.78 12.53
C ALA A 31 -14.97 -1.72 11.32
N CYS A 32 -14.75 -1.23 10.10
CA CYS A 32 -14.70 -2.04 8.88
C CYS A 32 -13.35 -1.83 8.19
N TYR A 33 -12.58 -2.90 7.99
CA TYR A 33 -11.23 -2.81 7.41
C TYR A 33 -10.91 -3.99 6.51
N TYR A 34 -9.89 -3.81 5.67
CA TYR A 34 -9.44 -4.85 4.76
C TYR A 34 -8.74 -5.99 5.51
N PRO A 35 -9.03 -7.27 5.22
CA PRO A 35 -8.22 -8.38 5.70
C PRO A 35 -6.80 -8.28 5.14
N VAL A 36 -5.80 -8.78 5.87
CA VAL A 36 -4.38 -8.77 5.45
C VAL A 36 -4.20 -9.43 4.08
N ARG A 37 -4.96 -10.50 3.81
CA ARG A 37 -5.00 -11.19 2.51
C ARG A 37 -5.90 -10.45 1.50
N SER A 38 -5.57 -9.20 1.24
CA SER A 38 -6.22 -8.32 0.26
C SER A 38 -5.17 -7.65 -0.63
N GLY A 39 -5.40 -7.65 -1.93
CA GLY A 39 -4.48 -7.06 -2.91
C GLY A 39 -4.21 -7.98 -4.09
N TYR A 40 -2.94 -8.14 -4.46
CA TYR A 40 -2.53 -8.86 -5.65
C TYR A 40 -1.62 -10.04 -5.31
N ILE A 41 -1.60 -11.08 -6.15
CA ILE A 41 -0.69 -12.21 -6.06
C ILE A 41 0.31 -12.16 -7.22
N GLN A 42 1.53 -12.64 -6.99
CA GLN A 42 2.54 -12.77 -8.04
C GLN A 42 2.23 -14.00 -8.90
N MET A 43 2.12 -13.78 -10.21
CA MET A 43 1.84 -14.82 -11.19
C MET A 43 3.07 -15.26 -11.96
N ALA A 44 3.91 -14.30 -12.36
CA ALA A 44 5.09 -14.56 -13.17
C ALA A 44 6.14 -13.46 -12.95
N THR A 45 7.38 -13.81 -13.21
CA THR A 45 8.51 -12.88 -13.25
C THR A 45 9.15 -12.94 -14.63
N ASN A 46 9.19 -11.81 -15.32
CA ASN A 46 9.75 -11.66 -16.66
C ASN A 46 10.87 -10.61 -16.60
N GLY A 47 12.12 -11.06 -16.52
CA GLY A 47 13.26 -10.17 -16.29
C GLY A 47 13.15 -9.46 -14.94
N SER A 48 13.18 -8.13 -14.95
CA SER A 48 13.02 -7.29 -13.75
C SER A 48 11.55 -6.94 -13.42
N THR A 49 10.61 -7.40 -14.24
CA THR A 49 9.18 -7.08 -14.08
C THR A 49 8.40 -8.27 -13.52
N ILE A 50 7.55 -8.01 -12.53
CA ILE A 50 6.68 -8.99 -11.90
C ILE A 50 5.24 -8.73 -12.34
N THR A 51 4.59 -9.77 -12.84
CA THR A 51 3.17 -9.72 -13.19
C THR A 51 2.35 -10.07 -11.96
N LEU A 52 1.48 -9.14 -11.57
CA LEU A 52 0.60 -9.23 -10.41
C LEU A 52 -0.85 -9.38 -10.86
N GLN A 53 -1.56 -10.38 -10.31
CA GLN A 53 -2.99 -10.61 -10.57
C GLN A 53 -3.81 -10.26 -9.32
N LYS A 54 -4.95 -9.60 -9.49
CA LYS A 54 -5.81 -9.25 -8.36
C LYS A 54 -6.32 -10.51 -7.66
N LEU A 55 -6.32 -10.49 -6.34
CA LEU A 55 -6.99 -11.51 -5.52
C LEU A 55 -8.45 -11.05 -5.30
N PRO A 56 -9.47 -11.83 -5.69
CA PRO A 56 -10.86 -11.40 -5.64
C PRO A 56 -11.50 -11.48 -4.23
N THR A 57 -10.68 -11.55 -3.17
CA THR A 57 -11.14 -11.67 -1.78
C THR A 57 -11.83 -10.40 -1.28
N VAL A 58 -11.43 -9.24 -1.79
CA VAL A 58 -11.96 -7.93 -1.40
C VAL A 58 -12.36 -7.15 -2.64
N ARG A 59 -13.53 -6.53 -2.60
CA ARG A 59 -14.04 -5.65 -3.65
C ARG A 59 -13.73 -4.19 -3.31
N SER A 60 -13.24 -3.46 -4.29
CA SER A 60 -13.10 -2.00 -4.17
C SER A 60 -14.48 -1.34 -4.37
N PRO A 61 -14.94 -0.48 -3.45
CA PRO A 61 -16.16 0.29 -3.64
C PRO A 61 -16.00 1.38 -4.73
N TYR A 62 -14.77 1.66 -5.15
CA TYR A 62 -14.42 2.75 -6.07
C TYR A 62 -14.11 2.25 -7.49
N GLY A 63 -14.66 1.09 -7.86
CA GLY A 63 -14.50 0.48 -9.18
C GLY A 63 -13.64 -0.78 -9.16
N ASP A 64 -13.71 -1.53 -10.25
CA ASP A 64 -13.01 -2.80 -10.39
C ASP A 64 -11.50 -2.61 -10.47
N ASN A 65 -10.78 -3.39 -9.67
CA ASN A 65 -9.33 -3.50 -9.74
C ASN A 65 -8.90 -4.02 -11.13
N ILE A 66 -7.95 -3.30 -11.73
CA ILE A 66 -7.26 -3.63 -12.97
C ILE A 66 -6.40 -4.87 -12.73
N SER A 67 -6.45 -5.84 -13.64
CA SER A 67 -5.65 -7.05 -13.52
C SER A 67 -5.36 -7.64 -14.90
N PRO A 68 -4.10 -7.97 -15.24
CA PRO A 68 -2.91 -7.84 -14.40
C PRO A 68 -2.42 -6.39 -14.26
N ILE A 69 -1.57 -6.16 -13.26
CA ILE A 69 -0.69 -4.99 -13.15
C ILE A 69 0.77 -5.47 -13.04
N TYR A 70 1.71 -4.56 -13.22
CA TYR A 70 3.14 -4.85 -13.24
C TYR A 70 3.86 -4.13 -12.12
N PHE A 71 4.77 -4.84 -11.46
CA PHE A 71 5.71 -4.29 -10.48
C PHE A 71 7.12 -4.35 -11.05
N SER A 72 7.86 -3.25 -10.95
CA SER A 72 9.27 -3.18 -11.34
C SER A 72 10.03 -2.19 -10.47
N THR A 73 11.35 -2.38 -10.40
CA THR A 73 12.23 -1.53 -9.59
C THR A 73 13.46 -1.12 -10.40
N GLU A 74 13.90 0.13 -10.25
CA GLU A 74 15.09 0.67 -10.90
C GLU A 74 15.92 1.46 -9.88
N MET A 75 17.24 1.28 -9.89
CA MET A 75 18.16 2.14 -9.15
C MET A 75 18.59 3.30 -10.04
N ILE A 76 18.20 4.51 -9.65
CA ILE A 76 18.60 5.75 -10.31
C ILE A 76 19.91 6.21 -9.68
N GLU A 77 20.98 6.18 -10.49
CA GLU A 77 22.33 6.63 -10.14
C GLU A 77 22.86 6.08 -8.78
N GLY A 78 22.46 4.87 -8.43
CA GLY A 78 22.96 4.12 -7.26
C GLY A 78 22.44 4.59 -5.89
N THR A 79 21.72 5.70 -5.81
CA THR A 79 21.27 6.28 -4.53
C THR A 79 19.77 6.39 -4.37
N THR A 80 19.02 6.37 -5.47
CA THR A 80 17.55 6.49 -5.44
C THR A 80 16.91 5.24 -5.98
N LEU A 81 16.06 4.61 -5.17
CA LEU A 81 15.27 3.44 -5.58
C LEU A 81 13.92 3.91 -6.11
N ASN A 82 13.66 3.65 -7.39
CA ASN A 82 12.34 3.84 -7.99
C ASN A 82 11.57 2.53 -7.96
N VAL A 83 10.37 2.55 -7.38
CA VAL A 83 9.40 1.44 -7.44
C VAL A 83 8.24 1.89 -8.31
N ARG A 84 7.90 1.09 -9.32
CA ARG A 84 6.80 1.33 -10.25
C ARG A 84 5.79 0.20 -10.14
N ILE A 85 4.53 0.57 -9.94
CA ILE A 85 3.39 -0.34 -9.93
C ILE A 85 2.34 0.23 -10.87
N GLY A 86 1.90 -0.54 -11.86
CA GLY A 86 0.82 -0.08 -12.74
C GLY A 86 0.66 -0.88 -14.02
N LEU A 87 -0.05 -0.28 -14.97
CA LEU A 87 -0.32 -0.82 -16.30
C LEU A 87 0.15 0.20 -17.34
N ASP A 88 0.76 -0.28 -18.42
CA ASP A 88 1.23 0.58 -19.50
C ASP A 88 0.07 1.33 -20.19
N GLY A 89 0.35 2.54 -20.69
CA GLY A 89 -0.63 3.39 -21.36
C GLY A 89 -1.53 4.21 -20.43
N ARG A 90 -1.40 4.04 -19.10
CA ARG A 90 -2.03 4.95 -18.13
C ARG A 90 -1.31 6.30 -18.09
N TYR A 91 -2.00 7.33 -17.60
CA TYR A 91 -1.41 8.65 -17.46
C TYR A 91 -0.21 8.60 -16.51
N GLU A 92 0.94 9.06 -17.00
CA GLU A 92 2.13 9.32 -16.22
C GLU A 92 2.45 10.82 -16.28
N PRO A 93 2.61 11.49 -15.12
CA PRO A 93 3.02 12.88 -15.10
C PRO A 93 4.32 13.09 -15.88
N ARG A 94 4.29 14.02 -16.84
CA ARG A 94 5.49 14.44 -17.57
C ARG A 94 6.35 15.33 -16.67
N LEU A 95 7.07 14.71 -15.76
CA LEU A 95 7.96 15.41 -14.82
C LEU A 95 9.39 15.37 -15.35
N LEU A 96 9.98 16.55 -15.51
CA LEU A 96 11.42 16.70 -15.66
C LEU A 96 12.06 16.60 -14.28
N LEU A 97 12.15 15.37 -13.75
CA LEU A 97 12.87 15.13 -12.50
C LEU A 97 14.37 15.31 -12.76
N PRO A 98 15.07 16.18 -12.01
CA PRO A 98 16.52 16.25 -12.06
C PRO A 98 17.07 14.86 -11.76
N ARG A 99 17.79 14.27 -12.71
CA ARG A 99 18.36 12.92 -12.54
C ARG A 99 19.73 12.92 -11.87
N GLY A 100 20.38 14.09 -11.81
CA GLY A 100 21.66 14.24 -11.12
C GLY A 100 21.51 13.87 -9.65
N SER A 101 22.26 12.87 -9.23
CA SER A 101 22.30 12.39 -7.85
C SER A 101 23.64 12.74 -7.19
N PHE A 102 23.64 12.71 -5.87
CA PHE A 102 24.85 12.76 -5.07
C PHE A 102 25.05 11.39 -4.43
N ASN A 103 26.25 10.84 -4.54
CA ASN A 103 26.58 9.61 -3.85
C ASN A 103 26.57 9.86 -2.32
N THR A 104 25.53 9.37 -1.66
CA THR A 104 25.37 9.46 -0.20
C THR A 104 26.03 8.29 0.53
N GLY A 105 26.50 7.27 -0.18
CA GLY A 105 26.92 5.98 0.38
C GLY A 105 25.75 5.11 0.83
N GLU A 106 24.51 5.54 0.62
CA GLU A 106 23.31 4.80 0.97
C GLU A 106 22.74 4.05 -0.24
N SER A 107 22.23 2.85 0.03
CA SER A 107 21.59 1.98 -0.95
C SER A 107 20.39 1.27 -0.30
N PHE A 108 19.45 0.87 -1.16
CA PHE A 108 18.22 0.23 -0.74
C PHE A 108 18.07 -1.11 -1.44
N ILE A 109 17.59 -2.11 -0.70
CA ILE A 109 17.23 -3.41 -1.26
C ILE A 109 15.72 -3.60 -1.16
N ILE A 110 15.16 -4.33 -2.13
CA ILE A 110 13.77 -4.74 -2.14
C ILE A 110 13.69 -6.21 -1.76
N GLU A 111 12.98 -6.50 -0.68
CA GLU A 111 12.62 -7.86 -0.30
C GLU A 111 11.15 -8.09 -0.66
N GLN A 112 10.88 -9.12 -1.46
CA GLN A 112 9.51 -9.49 -1.86
C GLN A 112 9.02 -10.66 -1.01
N SER A 113 7.74 -10.68 -0.68
CA SER A 113 7.14 -11.72 0.14
C SER A 113 5.70 -12.01 -0.26
N ASN A 114 5.29 -13.27 -0.05
CA ASN A 114 3.92 -13.74 -0.19
C ASN A 114 3.39 -14.40 1.10
N VAL A 115 4.07 -14.21 2.24
CA VAL A 115 3.75 -14.88 3.52
C VAL A 115 2.31 -14.60 3.97
N THR A 116 1.76 -13.43 3.66
CA THR A 116 0.38 -13.05 3.98
C THR A 116 -0.66 -13.56 2.97
N GLY A 117 -0.23 -14.33 1.97
CA GLY A 117 -1.07 -14.85 0.89
C GLY A 117 -1.33 -13.87 -0.25
N VAL A 118 -0.72 -12.69 -0.22
CA VAL A 118 -0.67 -11.68 -1.28
C VAL A 118 0.76 -11.17 -1.44
N PHE A 119 1.09 -10.65 -2.62
CA PHE A 119 2.35 -9.98 -2.90
C PHE A 119 2.51 -8.75 -2.01
N SER A 120 3.67 -8.66 -1.37
CA SER A 120 4.11 -7.52 -0.59
C SER A 120 5.60 -7.32 -0.82
N PHE A 121 6.08 -6.12 -0.52
CA PHE A 121 7.51 -5.83 -0.56
C PHE A 121 7.94 -4.94 0.60
N LYS A 122 9.22 -5.06 0.94
CA LYS A 122 9.89 -4.22 1.91
C LYS A 122 11.04 -3.47 1.24
N VAL A 123 11.22 -2.21 1.61
CA VAL A 123 12.43 -1.45 1.30
C VAL A 123 13.30 -1.45 2.54
N ILE A 124 14.51 -1.98 2.42
CA ILE A 124 15.46 -2.09 3.52
C ILE A 124 16.68 -1.22 3.22
N ARG A 125 17.04 -0.36 4.17
CA ARG A 125 18.27 0.44 4.09
C ARG A 125 19.48 -0.46 4.37
N GLN A 126 20.36 -0.62 3.39
CA GLN A 126 21.44 -1.62 3.46
C GLN A 126 22.44 -1.33 4.59
N SER A 127 22.78 -0.06 4.83
CA SER A 127 23.75 0.36 5.85
C SER A 127 23.35 -0.01 7.29
N THR A 128 22.05 -0.09 7.57
CA THR A 128 21.52 -0.30 8.94
C THR A 128 20.68 -1.57 9.09
N GLY A 129 20.29 -2.21 7.98
CA GLY A 129 19.33 -3.32 7.97
C GLY A 129 17.90 -2.93 8.35
N LYS A 130 17.59 -1.63 8.54
CA LYS A 130 16.26 -1.18 8.93
C LYS A 130 15.31 -1.19 7.73
N THR A 131 14.11 -1.74 7.95
CA THR A 131 12.99 -1.60 7.02
C THR A 131 12.42 -0.19 7.13
N ILE A 132 12.33 0.52 6.00
CA ILE A 132 11.80 1.89 5.95
C ILE A 132 10.40 1.97 5.34
N TRP A 133 10.00 0.92 4.62
CA TRP A 133 8.71 0.77 3.98
C TRP A 133 8.35 -0.71 3.92
N ASP A 134 7.20 -1.11 4.45
CA ASP A 134 6.74 -2.51 4.48
C ASP A 134 5.26 -2.60 4.10
N THR A 135 4.96 -3.15 2.92
CA THR A 135 3.56 -3.26 2.44
C THR A 135 2.85 -4.53 2.90
N SER A 136 3.41 -5.30 3.84
CA SER A 136 2.82 -6.57 4.30
C SER A 136 1.47 -6.41 5.03
N ILE A 137 1.09 -5.18 5.39
CA ILE A 137 -0.25 -4.86 5.89
C ILE A 137 -1.37 -5.21 4.88
N GLY A 138 -1.05 -5.28 3.58
CA GLY A 138 -1.98 -5.61 2.51
C GLY A 138 -2.77 -4.40 2.00
N GLY A 139 -3.89 -4.66 1.31
CA GLY A 139 -4.82 -3.62 0.87
C GLY A 139 -4.39 -2.84 -0.36
N LEU A 140 -3.50 -3.38 -1.20
CA LEU A 140 -3.19 -2.79 -2.51
C LEU A 140 -4.43 -2.82 -3.41
N MET A 141 -4.99 -1.66 -3.72
CA MET A 141 -6.10 -1.50 -4.67
C MET A 141 -5.61 -0.69 -5.87
N PHE A 142 -6.02 -1.07 -7.07
CA PHE A 142 -5.59 -0.44 -8.31
C PHE A 142 -6.73 -0.46 -9.33
N ALA A 143 -7.73 0.39 -9.12
CA ALA A 143 -8.81 0.66 -10.06
C ALA A 143 -8.47 1.87 -10.94
N ASP A 144 -9.29 2.13 -11.96
CA ASP A 144 -9.04 3.22 -12.91
C ASP A 144 -8.99 4.62 -12.25
N GLN A 145 -9.85 4.85 -11.26
CA GLN A 145 -9.97 6.14 -10.57
C GLN A 145 -9.68 6.02 -9.07
N TYR A 146 -9.10 4.91 -8.62
CA TYR A 146 -8.76 4.68 -7.22
C TYR A 146 -7.53 3.79 -7.09
N ILE A 147 -6.47 4.34 -6.50
CA ILE A 147 -5.23 3.62 -6.20
C ILE A 147 -4.96 3.76 -4.71
N GLN A 148 -4.75 2.65 -4.02
CA GLN A 148 -4.40 2.62 -2.61
C GLN A 148 -3.18 1.73 -2.40
N ILE A 149 -2.23 2.23 -1.63
CA ILE A 149 -1.13 1.45 -1.07
C ILE A 149 -0.98 1.83 0.41
N ALA A 150 -0.76 0.84 1.26
CA ALA A 150 -0.49 1.04 2.68
C ALA A 150 0.85 0.38 3.02
N ALA A 151 1.57 0.98 3.97
CA ALA A 151 2.85 0.47 4.42
C ALA A 151 3.11 0.83 5.88
N PHE A 152 3.79 -0.05 6.61
CA PHE A 152 4.46 0.35 7.83
C PHE A 152 5.72 1.14 7.47
N ILE A 153 5.95 2.24 8.19
CA ILE A 153 7.10 3.12 8.01
C ILE A 153 8.10 2.96 9.15
N GLY A 154 9.39 3.14 8.86
CA GLY A 154 10.47 2.87 9.83
C GLY A 154 10.64 3.90 10.96
N SER A 155 9.75 4.89 11.08
CA SER A 155 9.84 5.99 12.06
C SER A 155 8.46 6.62 12.28
N SER A 156 8.18 7.05 13.51
CA SER A 156 7.00 7.88 13.85
C SER A 156 7.19 9.36 13.54
N PHE A 157 8.41 9.77 13.17
CA PHE A 157 8.72 11.15 12.80
C PHE A 157 8.55 11.33 11.28
N VAL A 158 7.36 11.75 10.87
CA VAL A 158 7.02 12.06 9.48
C VAL A 158 6.87 13.57 9.33
N TYR A 159 7.40 14.12 8.24
CA TYR A 159 7.38 15.55 7.94
C TYR A 159 6.96 15.77 6.49
N GLY A 160 6.27 16.87 6.20
CA GLY A 160 5.80 17.21 4.86
C GLY A 160 4.31 16.95 4.68
N VAL A 161 3.92 16.49 3.48
CA VAL A 161 2.54 16.41 2.96
C VAL A 161 1.89 17.79 2.89
N GLY A 162 1.59 18.28 1.69
CA GLY A 162 1.12 19.65 1.48
C GLY A 162 0.50 19.86 0.10
N GLU A 163 -0.10 21.02 -0.16
CA GLU A 163 -0.17 22.22 0.71
C GLU A 163 -1.39 22.21 1.64
N ASN A 164 -1.15 22.27 2.97
CA ASN A 164 -2.21 22.25 3.98
C ASN A 164 -1.71 22.85 5.31
N VAL A 165 -2.62 23.48 6.08
CA VAL A 165 -2.30 24.08 7.39
C VAL A 165 -2.10 22.98 8.42
N GLN A 166 -0.86 22.83 8.90
CA GLN A 166 -0.50 21.91 9.96
C GLN A 166 -0.18 22.67 11.25
N GLN A 167 -0.74 22.22 12.37
CA GLN A 167 -0.46 22.83 13.69
C GLN A 167 0.96 22.52 14.20
N ARG A 168 1.58 21.45 13.69
CA ARG A 168 2.94 21.00 14.04
C ARG A 168 3.68 20.60 12.77
N LEU A 169 5.00 20.76 12.78
CA LEU A 169 5.87 20.38 11.66
C LEU A 169 5.92 18.85 11.45
N SER A 170 5.94 18.08 12.55
CA SER A 170 5.83 16.63 12.49
C SER A 170 4.37 16.19 12.42
N VAL A 171 4.05 15.34 11.46
CA VAL A 171 2.80 14.58 11.44
C VAL A 171 2.88 13.55 12.55
N SER A 172 2.16 13.77 13.66
CA SER A 172 2.06 12.78 14.72
C SER A 172 0.87 11.87 14.46
N GLU A 173 1.13 10.61 14.13
CA GLU A 173 0.17 9.53 14.38
C GLU A 173 0.16 9.27 15.88
N THR A 174 -0.60 10.07 16.63
CA THR A 174 -0.90 9.73 18.03
C THR A 174 -1.88 8.56 17.99
N ILE A 175 -1.39 7.34 17.79
CA ILE A 175 -2.08 6.15 18.25
C ILE A 175 -1.91 6.19 19.77
N ASN A 176 -2.84 6.84 20.46
CA ASN A 176 -2.95 6.72 21.90
C ASN A 176 -3.19 5.23 22.19
N HIS A 177 -2.16 4.54 22.70
CA HIS A 177 -2.30 3.22 23.30
C HIS A 177 -3.12 3.31 24.59
#